data_AF-A0A930RHS3-F1
#
_entry.id   AF-A0A930RHS3-F1
#
_cell.length_a   1.000
_cell.length_b   1.000
_cell.length_c   1.000
_cell.angle_alpha   90.00
_cell.angle_beta   90.00
_cell.angle_gamma   90.00
#
_symmetry.space_group_name_H-M   'P 1'
#
loop_
_entity.id
_entity.type
_entity.pdbx_description
1 polymer ?
#
loop_
_entity_poly.entity_id
_entity_poly.type
_entity_poly.pdbx_seq_one_letter_code
_entity_poly.pdbx_strand_id
1 'polypeptide(L)'
;MERTVGSKSEGFQLVIRSDGSYLTVYPQEVGSPGVEIGSLKEKMKEAGVTDFDALQLARLVRAADGVETKLDPAPGDGEENTVIPVSVEIPPDAMTAAVRFDEKNGNLPPSVSDVIDALTAKKVVYGIDRAAVERGLMD
;
A
#
# COMPACT_ATOMS: atom_id res chain seq x y z
N MET A 1 9.96 11.57 14.16
CA MET A 1 9.14 11.78 15.37
C MET A 1 8.73 10.40 15.86
N GLU A 2 8.96 10.08 17.12
CA GLU A 2 8.50 8.81 17.72
C GLU A 2 7.06 8.99 18.21
N ARG A 3 6.16 8.08 17.82
CA ARG A 3 4.76 8.10 18.26
C ARG A 3 4.41 6.76 18.88
N THR A 4 4.02 6.78 20.14
CA THR A 4 3.61 5.58 20.88
C THR A 4 2.09 5.57 21.05
N VAL A 5 1.48 4.41 20.82
CA VAL A 5 0.03 4.16 20.91
C VAL A 5 -0.20 2.92 21.77
N GLY A 6 -1.17 2.98 22.68
CA GLY A 6 -1.41 1.92 23.66
C GLY A 6 -0.51 2.03 24.88
N SER A 7 -0.70 1.13 25.84
CA SER A 7 0.00 1.10 27.12
C SER A 7 -0.09 -0.30 27.71
N LYS A 8 0.79 -0.64 28.66
CA LYS A 8 0.77 -1.94 29.35
C LYS A 8 -0.61 -2.30 29.91
N SER A 9 -1.37 -1.31 30.41
CA SER A 9 -2.75 -1.50 30.90
C SER A 9 -3.76 -1.90 29.82
N GLU A 10 -3.52 -1.58 28.55
CA GLU A 10 -4.33 -2.02 27.42
C GLU A 10 -3.92 -3.40 26.90
N GLY A 11 -2.84 -3.98 27.44
CA GLY A 11 -2.30 -5.28 27.01
C GLY A 11 -1.41 -5.21 25.76
N PHE A 12 -1.26 -4.04 25.12
CA PHE A 12 -0.36 -3.86 23.99
C PHE A 12 0.27 -2.47 23.96
N GLN A 13 1.38 -2.34 23.23
CA GLN A 13 2.05 -1.08 22.97
C GLN A 13 2.60 -1.07 21.54
N LEU A 14 2.23 -0.06 20.75
CA LEU A 14 2.69 0.18 19.39
C LEU A 14 3.60 1.42 19.39
N VAL A 15 4.85 1.27 19.00
CA VAL A 15 5.83 2.35 18.88
C VAL A 15 6.16 2.56 17.41
N ILE A 16 5.78 3.72 16.88
CA ILE A 16 6.03 4.13 15.50
C ILE A 16 7.29 4.98 15.48
N ARG A 17 8.34 4.46 14.84
CA ARG A 17 9.63 5.12 14.64
C ARG A 17 9.85 5.39 13.16
N SER A 18 10.82 6.22 12.82
CA SER A 18 11.16 6.52 11.42
C SER A 18 11.69 5.31 10.63
N ASP A 19 12.17 4.28 11.32
CA ASP A 19 12.66 3.01 10.73
C ASP A 19 11.55 1.95 10.60
N GLY A 20 10.39 2.15 11.22
CA GLY A 20 9.27 1.23 11.16
C GLY A 20 8.41 1.24 12.41
N SER A 21 7.39 0.37 12.40
CA SER A 21 6.43 0.20 13.49
C SER A 21 6.79 -1.02 14.33
N TYR A 22 6.80 -0.86 15.64
CA TYR A 22 7.14 -1.90 16.61
C TYR A 22 5.94 -2.18 17.49
N LEU A 23 5.55 -3.45 17.61
CA LEU A 23 4.43 -3.89 18.43
C LEU A 23 4.93 -4.80 19.55
N THR A 24 4.47 -4.50 20.76
CA THR A 24 4.65 -5.31 21.96
C THR A 24 3.29 -5.76 22.44
N VAL A 25 3.03 -7.06 22.51
CA VAL A 25 1.80 -7.60 23.12
C VAL A 25 2.16 -8.25 24.44
N TYR A 26 1.57 -7.75 25.53
CA TYR A 26 1.82 -8.24 26.89
C TYR A 26 0.95 -9.46 27.19
N PRO A 27 1.46 -10.39 28.04
CA PRO A 27 0.67 -11.53 28.45
C PRO A 27 -0.57 -11.08 29.20
N GLN A 28 -1.65 -11.83 29.00
CA GLN A 28 -2.87 -11.68 29.76
C GLN A 28 -2.58 -11.93 31.25
N GLU A 29 -2.52 -10.87 32.04
CA GLU A 29 -2.50 -10.99 33.49
C GLU A 29 -3.87 -11.51 33.95
N VAL A 30 -3.88 -12.35 35.00
CA VAL A 30 -5.11 -12.96 35.53
C VAL A 30 -6.11 -11.85 35.88
N GLY A 31 -7.19 -11.74 35.10
CA GLY A 31 -8.25 -10.74 35.28
C GLY A 31 -8.32 -9.62 34.22
N SER A 32 -7.40 -9.57 33.26
CA SER A 32 -7.45 -8.62 32.14
C SER A 32 -8.13 -9.24 30.91
N PRO A 33 -8.98 -8.49 30.18
CA PRO A 33 -9.49 -8.95 28.90
C PRO A 33 -8.30 -9.12 27.94
N GLY A 34 -8.21 -10.27 27.28
CA GLY A 34 -7.16 -10.50 26.28
C GLY A 34 -7.22 -9.46 25.16
N VAL A 35 -6.07 -9.12 24.58
CA VAL A 35 -6.00 -8.18 23.45
C VAL A 35 -6.71 -8.81 22.25
N GLU A 36 -7.79 -8.20 21.80
CA GLU A 36 -8.49 -8.63 20.60
C GLU A 36 -7.80 -8.06 19.35
N ILE A 37 -7.58 -8.92 18.36
CA ILE A 37 -6.95 -8.53 17.08
C ILE A 37 -7.77 -7.44 16.38
N GLY A 38 -9.11 -7.48 16.47
CA GLY A 38 -10.00 -6.48 15.87
C GLY A 38 -9.72 -5.07 16.38
N SER A 39 -9.84 -4.87 17.69
CA SER A 39 -9.57 -3.58 18.34
C SER A 39 -8.13 -3.10 18.14
N LEU A 40 -7.16 -4.02 18.12
CA LEU A 40 -5.76 -3.68 17.87
C LEU A 40 -5.57 -3.15 16.44
N LYS A 41 -6.18 -3.78 15.43
CA LYS A 41 -6.12 -3.32 14.04
C LYS A 41 -6.76 -1.94 13.86
N GLU A 42 -7.86 -1.65 14.55
CA GLU A 42 -8.47 -0.31 14.53
C GLU A 42 -7.52 0.75 15.10
N LYS A 43 -6.94 0.49 16.28
CA LYS A 43 -5.95 1.40 16.91
C LYS A 43 -4.74 1.64 16.02
N MET A 44 -4.23 0.59 15.37
CA MET A 44 -3.12 0.68 14.41
C MET A 44 -3.50 1.56 13.22
N LYS A 45 -4.69 1.35 12.65
CA LYS A 45 -5.21 2.16 11.54
C LYS A 45 -5.38 3.63 11.91
N GLU A 46 -5.92 3.94 13.09
CA GLU A 46 -6.02 5.32 13.61
C GLU A 46 -4.64 5.96 13.82
N ALA A 47 -3.63 5.16 14.13
CA ALA A 47 -2.25 5.59 14.23
C ALA A 47 -1.56 5.79 12.87
N GLY A 48 -2.20 5.40 11.77
CA GLY A 48 -1.65 5.43 10.40
C GLY A 48 -0.86 4.18 10.00
N VAL A 49 -0.89 3.13 10.83
CA VAL A 49 -0.22 1.85 10.57
C VAL A 49 -1.25 0.91 9.95
N THR A 50 -1.30 0.88 8.62
CA THR A 50 -2.18 -0.03 7.85
C THR A 50 -1.39 -1.10 7.11
N ASP A 51 -0.11 -0.86 6.90
CA ASP A 51 0.80 -1.76 6.20
C ASP A 51 1.52 -2.65 7.20
N PHE A 52 0.90 -3.79 7.52
CA PHE A 52 1.43 -4.76 8.47
C PHE A 52 0.96 -6.17 8.16
N ASP A 53 1.81 -7.16 8.42
CA ASP A 53 1.48 -8.58 8.24
C ASP A 53 0.42 -9.02 9.27
N ALA A 54 -0.77 -9.38 8.78
CA ALA A 54 -1.88 -9.83 9.61
C ALA A 54 -1.62 -11.21 10.27
N LEU A 55 -0.84 -12.09 9.64
CA LEU A 55 -0.42 -13.36 10.22
C LEU A 55 0.60 -13.14 11.34
N GLN A 56 1.54 -12.22 11.15
CA GLN A 56 2.49 -11.80 12.17
C GLN A 56 1.76 -11.18 13.36
N LEU A 57 0.81 -10.28 13.11
CA LEU A 57 -0.02 -9.69 14.15
C LEU A 57 -0.75 -10.76 14.97
N ALA A 58 -1.38 -11.73 14.30
CA ALA A 58 -2.07 -12.83 14.97
C ALA A 58 -1.12 -13.70 15.79
N ARG A 59 0.12 -13.92 15.31
CA ARG A 59 1.16 -14.64 16.06
C ARG A 59 1.61 -13.87 17.28
N LEU A 60 1.83 -12.56 17.17
CA LEU A 60 2.23 -11.69 18.29
C LEU A 60 1.15 -11.66 19.36
N VAL A 61 -0.11 -11.51 18.97
CA VAL A 61 -1.25 -11.51 19.89
C VAL A 61 -1.41 -12.87 20.58
N ARG A 62 -1.19 -13.98 19.85
CA ARG A 62 -1.24 -15.32 20.42
C ARG A 62 -0.07 -15.62 21.35
N ALA A 63 1.13 -15.18 20.99
CA ALA A 63 2.33 -15.39 21.78
C ALA A 63 2.28 -14.58 23.08
N ALA A 64 1.85 -13.31 22.99
CA ALA A 64 1.68 -12.40 24.11
C ALA A 64 2.85 -12.46 25.11
N ASP A 65 4.09 -12.54 24.62
CA ASP A 65 5.28 -12.76 25.46
C ASP A 65 5.84 -11.46 26.04
N GLY A 66 5.28 -10.31 25.66
CA GLY A 66 5.77 -8.99 26.05
C GLY A 66 7.02 -8.52 25.30
N VAL A 67 7.34 -9.18 24.17
CA VAL A 67 8.51 -8.86 23.34
C VAL A 67 8.17 -7.78 22.31
N GLU A 68 8.98 -6.72 22.26
CA GLU A 68 8.94 -5.71 21.20
C GLU A 68 9.36 -6.36 19.89
N THR A 69 8.44 -6.44 18.94
CA THR A 69 8.70 -7.00 17.60
C THR A 69 8.42 -5.95 16.55
N LYS A 70 9.37 -5.74 15.63
CA LYS A 70 9.16 -4.89 14.47
C LYS A 70 8.11 -5.56 13.57
N LEU A 71 7.02 -4.85 13.28
CA LEU A 71 6.01 -5.31 12.36
C LEU A 71 6.62 -5.32 10.97
N ASP A 72 6.58 -6.47 10.32
CA ASP A 72 6.85 -6.52 8.89
C ASP A 72 5.66 -5.90 8.16
N PRO A 73 5.92 -5.22 7.04
CA PRO A 73 4.86 -4.86 6.11
C PRO A 73 4.06 -6.10 5.75
N ALA A 74 2.80 -5.90 5.34
CA ALA A 74 2.02 -7.01 4.83
C ALA A 74 2.86 -7.72 3.75
N PRO A 75 2.88 -9.06 3.71
CA PRO A 75 3.61 -9.77 2.68
C PRO A 75 2.94 -9.34 1.39
N GLY A 76 3.56 -8.40 0.69
CA GLY A 76 3.16 -8.05 -0.65
C GLY A 76 3.30 -9.34 -1.43
N ASP A 77 2.26 -9.69 -2.19
CA ASP A 77 2.55 -10.17 -3.53
C ASP A 77 3.63 -9.22 -4.06
N GLY A 78 4.87 -9.74 -4.15
CA GLY A 78 6.06 -8.92 -4.26
C GLY A 78 5.93 -7.96 -5.44
N GLU A 79 6.58 -6.80 -5.29
CA GLU A 79 6.51 -5.64 -6.17
C GLU A 79 5.38 -4.69 -5.75
N GLU A 80 5.79 -3.51 -5.26
CA GLU A 80 4.91 -2.34 -5.25
C GLU A 80 4.22 -2.32 -6.62
N ASN A 81 2.89 -2.50 -6.65
CA ASN A 81 2.10 -2.45 -7.89
C ASN A 81 2.06 -1.00 -8.36
N THR A 82 3.22 -0.47 -8.74
CA THR A 82 3.38 0.84 -9.33
C THR A 82 2.91 0.71 -10.76
N VAL A 83 1.86 1.43 -11.11
CA VAL A 83 1.34 1.52 -12.47
C VAL A 83 2.48 1.95 -13.38
N ILE A 84 2.73 1.20 -14.45
CA ILE A 84 3.75 1.57 -15.43
C ILE A 84 3.47 2.99 -15.92
N PRO A 85 4.38 3.95 -15.68
CA PRO A 85 4.11 5.33 -16.05
C PRO A 85 4.01 5.46 -17.57
N VAL A 86 2.93 6.11 -18.00
CA VAL A 86 2.60 6.30 -19.41
C VAL A 86 3.17 7.64 -19.88
N SER A 87 4.13 7.60 -20.81
CA SER A 87 4.66 8.79 -21.47
C SER A 87 3.99 9.00 -22.81
N VAL A 88 3.28 10.12 -22.95
CA VAL A 88 2.64 10.52 -24.21
C VAL A 88 3.47 11.59 -24.90
N GLU A 89 3.93 11.28 -26.11
CA GLU A 89 4.63 12.20 -27.00
C GLU A 89 3.70 12.64 -28.13
N ILE A 90 3.54 13.95 -28.29
CA ILE A 90 2.70 14.55 -29.32
C ILE A 90 3.62 15.40 -30.22
N PRO A 91 3.76 15.06 -31.51
CA PRO A 91 4.50 15.85 -32.47
C PRO A 91 3.79 17.19 -32.72
N PRO A 92 4.50 18.23 -33.20
CA PRO A 92 3.97 19.58 -33.38
C PRO A 92 2.79 19.67 -34.37
N ASP A 93 2.64 18.67 -35.25
CA ASP A 93 1.55 18.55 -36.21
C ASP A 93 0.23 18.07 -35.56
N ALA A 94 0.28 17.58 -34.32
CA ALA A 94 -0.86 17.12 -33.51
C ALA A 94 -1.76 16.05 -34.14
N MET A 95 -1.34 15.41 -35.23
CA MET A 95 -2.10 14.36 -35.93
C MET A 95 -1.93 12.95 -35.37
N THR A 96 -0.95 12.70 -34.50
CA THR A 96 -0.69 11.36 -33.94
C THR A 96 -0.16 11.49 -32.52
N ALA A 97 -0.60 10.66 -31.58
CA ALA A 97 -0.03 10.59 -30.24
C ALA A 97 0.71 9.25 -30.09
N ALA A 98 1.98 9.30 -29.70
CA ALA A 98 2.74 8.11 -29.38
C ALA A 98 2.69 7.87 -27.87
N VAL A 99 2.20 6.70 -27.47
CA VAL A 99 2.14 6.25 -26.08
C VAL A 99 3.32 5.31 -25.85
N ARG A 100 4.16 5.61 -24.85
CA ARG A 100 5.26 4.74 -24.39
C ARG A 100 5.00 4.30 -22.96
N PHE A 101 5.16 3.01 -22.72
CA PHE A 101 5.09 2.40 -21.39
C PHE A 101 6.50 2.24 -20.86
N ASP A 102 6.81 2.87 -19.73
CA ASP A 102 8.12 2.71 -19.11
C ASP A 102 8.09 1.54 -18.11
N GLU A 103 8.13 0.32 -18.66
CA GLU A 103 8.09 -0.96 -17.91
C GLU A 103 9.25 -1.11 -16.91
N LYS A 104 10.23 -0.20 -16.95
CA LYS A 104 11.35 -0.17 -15.99
C LYS A 104 11.01 0.55 -14.69
N ASN A 105 9.92 1.34 -14.67
CA ASN A 105 9.50 2.16 -13.55
C ASN A 105 8.12 1.75 -12.97
N GLY A 106 7.57 0.62 -13.41
CA GLY A 106 6.35 0.06 -12.83
C GLY A 106 6.15 -1.40 -13.26
N ASN A 107 5.36 -2.13 -12.49
CA ASN A 107 5.12 -3.56 -12.69
C ASN A 107 3.65 -3.89 -12.98
N LEU A 108 2.74 -2.91 -12.79
CA LEU A 108 1.33 -3.09 -13.06
C LEU A 108 0.98 -2.56 -14.47
N PRO A 109 0.36 -3.36 -15.36
CA PRO A 109 -0.13 -2.88 -16.64
C PRO A 109 -1.14 -1.74 -16.41
N PRO A 110 -0.97 -0.59 -17.07
CA PRO A 110 -1.87 0.54 -16.91
C PRO A 110 -3.24 0.18 -17.51
N SER A 111 -4.32 0.64 -16.87
CA SER A 111 -5.65 0.38 -17.42
C SER A 111 -5.92 1.32 -18.59
N VAL A 112 -6.90 0.96 -19.44
CA VAL A 112 -7.40 1.82 -20.52
C VAL A 112 -7.74 3.23 -20.00
N SER A 113 -8.32 3.30 -18.80
CA SER A 113 -8.63 4.56 -18.12
C SER A 113 -7.39 5.40 -17.80
N ASP A 114 -6.29 4.80 -17.35
CA ASP A 114 -5.03 5.50 -17.04
C ASP A 114 -4.38 6.08 -18.31
N VAL A 115 -4.43 5.32 -19.41
CA VAL A 115 -3.92 5.80 -20.71
C VAL A 115 -4.75 6.97 -21.24
N ILE A 116 -6.08 6.90 -21.11
CA ILE A 116 -7.00 7.99 -21.51
C ILE A 116 -6.77 9.23 -20.65
N ASP A 117 -6.54 9.07 -19.34
CA ASP A 117 -6.24 10.18 -18.44
C ASP A 117 -4.90 10.85 -18.81
N ALA A 118 -3.86 10.07 -19.10
CA ALA A 118 -2.56 10.57 -19.55
C ALA A 118 -2.65 11.33 -20.90
N LEU A 119 -3.46 10.83 -21.84
CA LEU A 119 -3.75 11.51 -23.11
C LEU A 119 -4.51 12.83 -22.88
N THR A 120 -5.51 12.80 -21.99
CA THR A 120 -6.31 13.97 -21.63
C THR A 120 -5.48 15.05 -20.93
N ALA A 121 -4.56 14.66 -20.04
CA ALA A 121 -3.62 15.54 -19.37
C ALA A 121 -2.71 16.30 -20.37
N LYS A 122 -2.46 15.71 -21.55
CA LYS A 122 -1.72 16.33 -22.66
C LYS A 122 -2.63 17.06 -23.66
N LYS A 123 -3.90 17.29 -23.32
CA LYS A 123 -4.95 17.94 -24.14
C LYS A 123 -5.41 17.13 -25.36
N VAL A 124 -5.19 15.82 -25.38
CA VAL A 124 -5.77 14.91 -26.38
C VAL A 124 -7.10 14.41 -25.82
N VAL A 125 -8.19 15.06 -26.20
CA VAL A 125 -9.53 14.84 -25.60
C VAL A 125 -10.54 14.27 -26.60
N TYR A 126 -10.22 14.31 -27.90
CA TYR A 126 -11.14 13.95 -28.99
C TYR A 126 -10.43 13.07 -30.02
N GLY A 127 -11.13 12.07 -30.56
CA GLY A 127 -10.57 11.13 -31.55
C GLY A 127 -9.71 10.00 -30.98
N ILE A 128 -9.81 9.71 -29.67
CA ILE A 128 -9.11 8.57 -29.06
C ILE A 128 -9.80 7.27 -29.50
N ASP A 129 -9.09 6.48 -30.31
CA ASP A 129 -9.55 5.14 -30.67
C ASP A 129 -9.30 4.19 -29.49
N ARG A 130 -10.37 3.88 -28.75
CA ARG A 130 -10.28 3.03 -27.55
C ARG A 130 -9.83 1.62 -27.89
N ALA A 131 -10.23 1.10 -29.05
CA ALA A 131 -9.84 -0.23 -29.51
C ALA A 131 -8.33 -0.30 -29.81
N ALA A 132 -7.73 0.78 -30.32
CA ALA A 132 -6.28 0.89 -30.49
C ALA A 132 -5.54 0.92 -29.14
N VAL A 133 -6.10 1.59 -28.12
CA VAL A 133 -5.54 1.61 -26.75
C VAL A 133 -5.62 0.23 -26.13
N GLU A 134 -6.77 -0.45 -26.22
CA GLU A 134 -6.96 -1.82 -25.72
C GLU A 134 -6.01 -2.81 -26.40
N ARG A 135 -5.84 -2.70 -27.72
CA ARG A 135 -4.93 -3.55 -28.48
C ARG A 135 -3.47 -3.32 -28.12
N GLY A 136 -3.07 -2.08 -27.82
CA GLY A 136 -1.72 -1.75 -27.39
C GLY A 136 -1.39 -2.17 -25.95
N LEU A 137 -2.40 -2.52 -25.14
CA LEU A 137 -2.24 -3.07 -23.78
C LEU A 137 -2.20 -4.61 -23.77
N MET A 138 -2.49 -5.26 -24.89
CA MET A 138 -2.54 -6.73 -25.03
C MET A 138 -1.37 -7.31 -25.84
N ASP A 139 -0.47 -6.47 -26.37
CA ASP A 139 0.68 -6.87 -27.21
C ASP A 139 1.97 -7.03 -26.37
#